data_AF-A0A435E5R3-F1
#
_entry.id   AF-A0A435E5R3-F1
#
_cell.length_a   1.000
_cell.length_b   1.000
_cell.length_c   1.000
_cell.angle_alpha   90.00
_cell.angle_beta   90.00
_cell.angle_gamma   90.00
#
_symmetry.space_group_name_H-M   'P 1'
#
loop_
_entity.id
_entity.type
_entity.pdbx_description
1 polymer ?
#
loop_
_entity_poly.entity_id
_entity_poly.type
_entity_poly.pdbx_seq_one_letter_code
_entity_poly.pdbx_strand_id
1 'polypeptide(L)'
;MANSFSRFISSVFGNSVSKPNADVVRSPWPDGLQYLFIEPSKKDVWEALDGWKWIGLDGLEPAAVSAFGDIFFRAPDGSVKLLDMIGGRLTQVSETWPELTT
;
A
#
# COMPACT_ATOMS: atom_id res chain seq x y z
N MET A 1 -38.71 7.99 3.29
CA MET A 1 -38.61 9.39 3.76
C MET A 1 -37.21 9.61 4.30
N ALA A 2 -36.52 10.64 3.83
CA ALA A 2 -35.16 10.95 4.28
C ALA A 2 -35.17 11.69 5.63
N ASN A 3 -34.14 11.40 6.44
CA ASN A 3 -33.45 12.27 7.39
C ASN A 3 -34.17 12.76 8.66
N SER A 4 -33.53 12.51 9.81
CA SER A 4 -33.14 13.60 10.74
C SER A 4 -32.07 13.18 11.76
N PHE A 5 -32.01 11.91 12.16
CA PHE A 5 -31.12 11.47 13.25
C PHE A 5 -29.67 11.18 12.84
N SER A 6 -29.39 10.80 11.58
CA SER A 6 -28.02 10.49 11.14
C SER A 6 -27.09 11.71 11.14
N ARG A 7 -27.63 12.93 11.17
CA ARG A 7 -26.81 14.16 11.18
C ARG A 7 -26.27 14.53 12.56
N PHE A 8 -26.82 13.95 13.63
CA PHE A 8 -26.37 14.23 15.00
C PHE A 8 -25.13 13.42 15.39
N ILE A 9 -24.97 12.21 14.86
CA ILE A 9 -23.81 11.35 15.20
C ILE A 9 -22.53 11.84 14.51
N SER A 10 -22.65 12.64 13.45
CA SER A 10 -21.51 13.20 12.70
C SER A 10 -20.81 14.38 13.37
N SER A 11 -21.36 15.01 14.43
CA SER A 11 -20.80 16.25 14.99
C SER A 11 -20.06 16.11 16.32
N VAL A 12 -20.17 14.98 17.02
CA VAL A 12 -19.63 14.85 18.40
C VAL A 12 -18.49 13.83 18.51
N PHE A 13 -18.49 12.75 17.73
CA PHE A 13 -17.47 11.70 17.86
C PHE A 13 -16.92 11.30 16.50
N GLY A 14 -15.66 11.67 16.28
CA GLY A 14 -14.88 11.28 15.13
C GLY A 14 -14.89 9.77 14.93
N ASN A 15 -15.16 9.39 13.68
CA ASN A 15 -14.79 8.11 13.11
C ASN A 15 -14.63 8.36 11.62
N SER A 16 -13.42 8.72 11.20
CA SER A 16 -13.03 8.62 9.79
C SER A 16 -12.95 7.14 9.43
N VAL A 17 -14.11 6.52 9.21
CA VAL A 17 -14.16 5.36 8.31
C VAL A 17 -14.04 5.96 6.92
N SER A 18 -12.78 6.18 6.53
CA SER A 18 -12.42 6.64 5.21
C SER A 18 -13.07 5.69 4.20
N LYS A 19 -13.88 6.25 3.29
CA LYS A 19 -14.29 5.56 2.06
C LYS A 19 -13.07 4.86 1.44
N PRO A 20 -13.21 3.65 0.86
CA PRO A 20 -12.12 3.03 0.12
C PRO A 20 -11.74 3.98 -1.02
N ASN A 21 -10.64 4.69 -0.82
CA ASN A 21 -10.16 5.67 -1.76
C ASN A 21 -9.33 4.89 -2.78
N ALA A 22 -9.72 4.94 -4.07
CA ALA A 22 -9.02 4.25 -5.16
C ALA A 22 -7.55 4.71 -5.32
N ASP A 23 -7.21 5.79 -4.62
CA ASP A 23 -5.89 6.40 -4.54
C ASP A 23 -4.99 5.83 -3.44
N VAL A 24 -5.35 4.74 -2.77
CA VAL A 24 -4.53 4.12 -1.72
C VAL A 24 -3.80 2.88 -2.25
N VAL A 25 -2.54 2.70 -1.82
CA VAL A 25 -1.80 1.46 -2.07
C VAL A 25 -2.20 0.45 -0.99
N ARG A 26 -2.94 -0.60 -1.39
CA ARG A 26 -3.47 -1.62 -0.48
C ARG A 26 -3.39 -3.01 -1.13
N SER A 27 -3.05 -4.01 -0.32
CA SER A 27 -3.11 -5.43 -0.69
C SER A 27 -3.96 -6.21 0.33
N PRO A 28 -4.73 -7.23 -0.12
CA PRO A 28 -5.45 -8.14 0.76
C PRO A 28 -4.46 -9.11 1.42
N TRP A 29 -3.86 -8.69 2.53
CA TRP A 29 -2.96 -9.54 3.33
C TRP A 29 -3.75 -10.52 4.23
N PRO A 30 -3.18 -11.70 4.55
CA PRO A 30 -3.74 -12.61 5.52
C PRO A 30 -4.03 -11.94 6.87
N ASP A 31 -5.02 -12.49 7.59
CA ASP A 31 -5.32 -12.07 8.95
C ASP A 31 -4.08 -12.22 9.84
N GLY A 32 -3.83 -11.20 10.67
CA GLY A 32 -2.64 -11.17 11.53
C GLY A 32 -1.35 -10.66 10.87
N LEU A 33 -1.36 -10.24 9.60
CA LEU A 33 -0.23 -9.51 8.99
C LEU A 33 -0.54 -8.04 8.72
N GLN A 34 -1.81 -7.63 8.78
CA GLN A 34 -2.28 -6.29 8.44
C GLN A 34 -1.55 -5.17 9.21
N TYR A 35 -1.16 -5.41 10.47
CA TYR A 35 -0.44 -4.42 11.30
C TYR A 35 1.00 -4.17 10.84
N LEU A 36 1.56 -5.03 10.00
CA LEU A 36 2.90 -4.87 9.41
C LEU A 36 2.89 -3.99 8.16
N PHE A 37 1.71 -3.52 7.73
CA PHE A 37 1.54 -2.71 6.52
C PHE A 37 0.79 -1.42 6.83
N ILE A 38 1.12 -0.40 6.04
CA ILE A 38 0.43 0.88 6.05
C ILE A 38 -0.29 1.08 4.73
N GLU A 39 -1.28 1.98 4.74
CA GLU A 39 -2.13 2.30 3.58
C GLU A 39 -1.90 3.76 3.15
N PRO A 40 -0.70 4.11 2.64
CA PRO A 40 -0.42 5.46 2.18
C PRO A 40 -1.16 5.76 0.87
N SER A 41 -1.31 7.05 0.56
CA SER A 41 -1.80 7.46 -0.74
C SER A 41 -0.77 7.12 -1.82
N LYS A 42 -1.24 6.77 -3.02
CA LYS A 42 -0.39 6.54 -4.21
C LYS A 42 0.49 7.74 -4.50
N LYS A 43 -0.02 8.96 -4.29
CA LYS A 43 0.74 10.19 -4.48
C LYS A 43 1.98 10.21 -3.57
N ASP A 44 1.80 9.95 -2.28
CA ASP A 44 2.91 9.99 -1.32
C ASP A 44 3.95 8.92 -1.65
N VAL A 45 3.50 7.73 -2.07
CA VAL A 45 4.41 6.65 -2.51
C VAL A 45 5.18 7.07 -3.75
N TRP A 46 4.53 7.64 -4.77
CA TRP A 46 5.21 8.10 -5.98
C TRP A 46 6.20 9.23 -5.72
N GLU A 47 5.86 10.19 -4.86
CA GLU A 47 6.78 11.26 -4.43
C GLU A 47 7.99 10.67 -3.70
N ALA A 48 7.77 9.70 -2.80
CA ALA A 48 8.87 9.01 -2.13
C ALA A 48 9.77 8.27 -3.14
N LEU A 49 9.19 7.58 -4.13
CA LEU A 49 9.93 6.82 -5.14
C LEU A 49 10.67 7.66 -6.17
N ASP A 50 10.36 8.95 -6.31
CA ASP A 50 11.07 9.86 -7.22
C ASP A 50 12.57 9.91 -6.90
N GLY A 51 12.92 9.91 -5.61
CA GLY A 51 14.30 9.84 -5.13
C GLY A 51 15.00 8.49 -5.34
N TRP A 52 14.24 7.45 -5.73
CA TRP A 52 14.70 6.06 -5.84
C TRP A 52 14.75 5.54 -7.28
N LYS A 53 14.43 6.39 -8.27
CA LYS A 53 14.43 6.03 -9.70
C LYS A 53 15.73 5.41 -10.21
N TRP A 54 16.86 5.75 -9.60
CA TRP A 54 18.19 5.23 -9.96
C TRP A 54 18.37 3.72 -9.71
N ILE A 55 17.49 3.08 -8.94
CA ILE A 55 17.52 1.62 -8.67
C ILE A 55 16.83 0.79 -9.75
N GLY A 56 16.21 1.43 -10.76
CA GLY A 56 15.57 0.72 -11.87
C GLY A 56 14.17 0.22 -11.50
N LEU A 57 13.31 1.16 -11.08
CA LEU A 57 11.91 0.90 -10.73
C LEU A 57 10.96 0.92 -11.95
N ASP A 58 11.51 0.97 -13.16
CA ASP A 58 10.74 1.12 -14.39
C ASP A 58 9.76 -0.05 -14.60
N GLY A 59 8.50 0.29 -14.85
CA GLY A 59 7.43 -0.68 -15.08
C GLY A 59 6.97 -1.44 -13.84
N LEU A 60 7.46 -1.10 -12.64
CA LEU A 60 7.03 -1.70 -11.39
C LEU A 60 5.85 -0.92 -10.79
N GLU A 61 4.79 -1.64 -10.43
CA GLU A 61 3.62 -1.06 -9.78
C GLU A 61 3.69 -1.26 -8.25
N PRO A 62 3.67 -0.18 -7.44
CA PRO A 62 3.63 -0.30 -5.98
C PRO A 62 2.30 -0.95 -5.54
N ALA A 63 2.40 -2.07 -4.84
CA ALA A 63 1.24 -2.88 -4.44
C ALA A 63 1.03 -2.92 -2.92
N ALA A 64 2.10 -2.77 -2.13
CA ALA A 64 2.01 -2.67 -0.67
C ALA A 64 3.20 -1.91 -0.09
N VAL A 65 2.99 -1.32 1.09
CA VAL A 65 4.03 -0.62 1.85
C VAL A 65 4.04 -1.16 3.28
N SER A 66 5.19 -1.64 3.73
CA SER A 66 5.40 -2.09 5.10
C SER A 66 5.34 -0.90 6.07
N ALA A 67 4.97 -1.14 7.32
CA ALA A 67 5.08 -0.18 8.41
C ALA A 67 6.53 0.31 8.64
N PHE A 68 7.53 -0.41 8.14
CA PHE A 68 8.94 -0.01 8.17
C PHE A 68 9.37 0.83 6.96
N GLY A 69 8.46 1.05 6.00
CA GLY A 69 8.70 1.84 4.80
C GLY A 69 9.05 1.01 3.56
N ASP A 70 9.38 -0.27 3.70
CA ASP A 70 9.70 -1.14 2.55
C ASP A 70 8.52 -1.27 1.58
N ILE A 71 8.83 -1.30 0.28
CA ILE A 71 7.80 -1.24 -0.77
C ILE A 71 7.83 -2.53 -1.58
N PHE A 72 6.67 -3.17 -1.67
CA PHE A 72 6.44 -4.32 -2.53
C PHE A 72 5.88 -3.88 -3.87
N PHE A 73 6.49 -4.37 -4.93
CA PHE A 73 6.13 -4.06 -6.30
C PHE A 73 5.64 -5.30 -7.03
N ARG A 74 4.65 -5.11 -7.89
CA ARG A 74 4.34 -6.07 -8.96
C ARG A 74 5.09 -5.68 -10.22
N ALA A 75 5.87 -6.62 -10.73
CA ALA A 75 6.48 -6.51 -12.04
C ALA A 75 5.49 -6.93 -13.15
N PRO A 76 5.73 -6.52 -14.41
CA PRO A 76 4.85 -6.87 -15.54
C PRO A 76 4.76 -8.38 -15.81
N ASP A 77 5.77 -9.14 -15.40
CA ASP A 77 5.82 -10.60 -15.51
C ASP A 77 5.05 -11.33 -14.38
N GLY A 78 4.50 -10.57 -13.42
CA GLY A 78 3.78 -11.09 -12.25
C GLY A 78 4.66 -11.35 -11.02
N SER A 79 5.99 -11.25 -11.15
CA SER A 79 6.92 -11.41 -10.02
C SER A 79 6.78 -10.28 -9.01
N VAL A 80 7.15 -10.59 -7.75
CA VAL A 80 7.13 -9.62 -6.67
C VAL A 80 8.55 -9.18 -6.33
N LYS A 81 8.76 -7.87 -6.36
CA LYS A 81 10.02 -7.26 -5.96
C LYS A 81 9.84 -6.45 -4.69
N LEU A 82 10.82 -6.53 -3.81
CA LEU A 82 10.91 -5.75 -2.58
C LEU A 82 12.00 -4.69 -2.74
N LEU A 83 11.63 -3.43 -2.50
CA LEU A 83 12.59 -2.37 -2.24
C LEU A 83 12.79 -2.26 -0.74
N ASP A 84 13.97 -2.69 -0.28
CA ASP A 84 14.48 -2.40 1.05
C ASP A 84 14.89 -0.92 1.09
N MET A 85 14.14 -0.10 1.83
CA MET A 85 14.39 1.35 1.88
C MET A 85 15.59 1.71 2.75
N ILE A 86 16.05 0.79 3.61
CA ILE A 86 17.23 0.99 4.46
C ILE A 86 18.49 0.61 3.69
N GLY A 87 18.51 -0.59 3.09
CA GLY A 87 19.63 -1.13 2.35
C GLY A 87 19.73 -0.61 0.92
N GLY A 88 18.66 -0.02 0.41
CA GLY A 88 18.55 0.51 -0.94
C GLY A 88 18.73 -0.53 -2.03
N ARG A 89 18.14 -1.70 -1.82
CA ARG A 89 18.24 -2.85 -2.74
C ARG A 89 16.87 -3.25 -3.21
N LEU A 90 16.79 -3.55 -4.50
CA LEU A 90 15.62 -4.15 -5.13
C LEU A 90 15.89 -5.65 -5.32
N THR A 91 15.10 -6.49 -4.67
CA THR A 91 15.25 -7.95 -4.74
C THR A 91 13.94 -8.60 -5.16
N GLN A 92 14.02 -9.69 -5.92
CA GLN A 92 12.84 -10.53 -6.15
C GLN A 92 12.62 -11.42 -4.92
N VAL A 93 11.41 -11.40 -4.38
CA VAL A 93 11.04 -12.15 -3.17
C VAL A 93 10.04 -13.26 -3.45
N SER A 94 9.36 -13.23 -4.60
CA SER A 94 8.43 -14.27 -5.03
C SER A 94 8.20 -14.23 -6.54
N GLU A 95 7.84 -15.37 -7.14
CA GLU A 95 7.49 -15.47 -8.56
C GLU A 95 6.07 -14.95 -8.84
N THR A 96 5.17 -14.97 -7.85
CA THR A 96 3.79 -14.52 -8.02
C THR A 96 3.22 -13.89 -6.76
N TRP A 97 2.33 -12.90 -6.90
CA TRP A 97 1.68 -12.29 -5.73
C TRP A 97 0.98 -13.28 -4.78
N PRO A 98 0.23 -14.30 -5.27
CA PRO A 98 -0.43 -15.26 -4.38
C PRO A 98 0.53 -16.07 -3.52
N GLU A 99 1.69 -16.45 -4.06
CA GLU A 99 2.72 -17.20 -3.33
C GLU A 99 3.25 -16.40 -2.13
N LEU A 100 3.45 -15.08 -2.29
CA LEU A 100 3.88 -14.22 -1.19
C LEU A 100 2.85 -14.11 -0.06
N THR A 101 1.56 -14.24 -0.37
CA THR A 101 0.45 -14.04 0.57
C THR A 101 -0.11 -15.33 1.17
N THR A 102 0.39 -16.49 0.77
CA THR A 102 -0.06 -17.80 1.27
C THR A 102 0.67 -18.17 2.56
#